data_AF-A0A817N0J4-F1
#
_entry.id   AF-A0A817N0J4-F1
#
_cell.length_a   1.000
_cell.length_b   1.000
_cell.length_c   1.000
_cell.angle_alpha   90.00
_cell.angle_beta   90.00
_cell.angle_gamma   90.00
#
_symmetry.space_group_name_H-M   'P 1'
#
loop_
_entity.id
_entity.type
_entity.pdbx_description
1 polymer ?
#
loop_
_entity_poly.entity_id
_entity_poly.type
_entity_poly.pdbx_seq_one_letter_code
_entity_poly.pdbx_strand_id
1 'polypeptide(L)'
;MSTENEKQTESIPTCGICEAIVVDDDTKVICTYEPCSKLTCLSCIQKMIEVMFSQPTLNYPFKCGSCLQIVDQRIIHEIIVKQRQYEKYVACIFPLYWAKDCLDQNEILAQCPFCPYFEIYTIDACPLHFFTCQHPSCGKKSCLICLHAVDDTNESIHQSHTT
;
A
#
# COMPACT_ATOMS: atom_id res chain seq x y z
N MET A 1 21.78 -52.33 -16.00
CA MET A 1 21.68 -51.01 -15.35
C MET A 1 20.76 -50.18 -16.22
N SER A 2 19.48 -50.11 -15.86
CA SER A 2 18.46 -49.39 -16.61
C SER A 2 18.16 -48.10 -15.86
N THR A 3 18.58 -46.97 -16.42
CA THR A 3 18.21 -45.63 -15.93
C THR A 3 16.81 -45.31 -16.46
N GLU A 4 15.82 -45.37 -15.59
CA GLU A 4 14.46 -44.90 -15.85
C GLU A 4 14.47 -43.37 -15.95
N ASN A 5 14.04 -42.84 -17.09
CA ASN A 5 13.82 -41.42 -17.31
C ASN A 5 12.53 -41.00 -16.58
N GLU A 6 12.67 -40.39 -15.41
CA GLU A 6 11.56 -39.68 -14.77
C GLU A 6 11.20 -38.44 -15.61
N LYS A 7 10.06 -38.54 -16.29
CA LYS A 7 9.48 -37.46 -17.09
C LYS A 7 8.91 -36.42 -16.11
N GLN A 8 9.69 -35.39 -15.82
CA GLN A 8 9.29 -34.28 -14.96
C GLN A 8 8.08 -33.57 -15.59
N THR A 9 6.90 -33.74 -14.99
CA THR A 9 5.68 -33.05 -15.41
C THR A 9 5.78 -31.60 -14.92
N GLU A 10 6.08 -30.67 -15.82
CA GLU A 10 6.05 -29.24 -15.51
C GLU A 10 4.63 -28.85 -15.07
N SER A 11 4.48 -28.45 -13.81
CA SER A 11 3.21 -27.96 -13.28
C SER A 11 2.91 -26.60 -13.90
N ILE A 12 1.71 -26.44 -14.47
CA ILE A 12 1.24 -25.16 -15.02
C ILE A 12 1.27 -24.11 -13.89
N PRO A 13 1.97 -22.98 -14.05
CA PRO A 13 2.07 -21.97 -13.01
C PRO A 13 0.70 -21.32 -12.72
N THR A 14 0.34 -21.24 -11.44
CA THR A 14 -0.91 -20.61 -10.98
C THR A 14 -0.64 -19.45 -10.04
N CYS A 15 -1.56 -18.49 -10.02
CA CYS A 15 -1.52 -17.33 -9.14
C CYS A 15 -1.79 -17.76 -7.69
N GLY A 16 -0.93 -17.38 -6.75
CA GLY A 16 -1.10 -17.68 -5.33
C GLY A 16 -2.22 -16.90 -4.62
N ILE A 17 -2.94 -16.03 -5.33
CA ILE A 17 -4.06 -15.24 -4.79
C ILE A 17 -5.40 -15.71 -5.35
N CYS A 18 -5.52 -15.81 -6.67
CA CYS A 18 -6.78 -16.14 -7.34
C CYS A 18 -6.78 -17.50 -8.02
N GLU A 19 -5.70 -18.27 -7.91
CA GLU A 19 -5.53 -19.62 -8.47
C GLU A 19 -5.64 -19.71 -10.00
N ALA A 20 -5.78 -18.57 -10.69
CA ALA A 20 -5.81 -18.50 -12.14
C ALA A 20 -4.46 -18.94 -12.75
N ILE A 21 -4.52 -19.57 -13.92
CA ILE A 21 -3.34 -19.91 -14.72
C ILE A 21 -2.60 -18.62 -15.08
N VAL A 22 -1.30 -18.58 -14.80
CA VAL A 22 -0.44 -17.45 -15.12
C VAL A 22 0.21 -17.71 -16.46
N VAL A 23 -0.09 -16.85 -17.44
CA VAL A 23 0.68 -16.82 -18.69
C VAL A 23 2.03 -16.20 -18.35
N ASP A 24 3.11 -16.82 -18.82
CA ASP A 24 4.46 -16.31 -18.59
C ASP A 24 4.67 -15.01 -19.38
N ASP A 25 4.55 -13.87 -18.69
CA ASP A 25 4.83 -12.54 -19.21
C ASP A 25 5.64 -11.67 -18.22
N ASP A 26 6.14 -10.52 -18.69
CA ASP A 26 6.97 -9.58 -17.92
C ASP A 26 6.20 -8.76 -16.87
N THR A 27 4.97 -9.17 -16.54
CA THR A 27 4.09 -8.44 -15.61
C THR A 27 3.64 -9.28 -14.42
N LYS A 28 4.10 -10.53 -14.32
CA LYS A 28 3.96 -11.35 -13.12
C LYS A 28 4.94 -10.90 -12.03
N VAL A 29 4.54 -11.04 -10.78
CA VAL A 29 5.42 -10.82 -9.62
C VAL A 29 5.68 -12.17 -8.97
N ILE A 30 6.95 -12.52 -8.82
CA ILE A 30 7.37 -13.69 -8.05
C ILE A 30 7.73 -13.23 -6.64
N CYS A 31 7.13 -13.84 -5.62
CA CYS A 31 7.56 -13.59 -4.25
C CYS A 31 8.99 -14.11 -4.05
N THR A 32 9.92 -13.20 -3.73
CA THR A 32 11.34 -13.55 -3.49
C THR A 32 11.59 -14.16 -2.12
N TYR A 33 10.57 -14.23 -1.26
CA TYR A 33 10.64 -14.97 -0.01
C TYR A 33 10.55 -16.46 -0.31
N GLU A 34 11.69 -17.17 -0.22
CA GLU A 34 11.83 -18.57 -0.63
C GLU A 34 10.72 -19.50 -0.11
N PRO A 35 10.29 -19.42 1.18
CA PRO A 35 9.22 -20.30 1.67
C PRO A 35 7.86 -20.10 0.99
N CYS A 36 7.64 -18.94 0.35
CA CYS A 36 6.42 -18.66 -0.40
C CYS A 36 6.59 -19.04 -1.87
N SER A 37 7.53 -18.38 -2.57
CA SER A 37 7.80 -18.54 -4.00
C SER A 37 6.55 -18.52 -4.91
N LYS A 38 5.43 -17.93 -4.43
CA LYS A 38 4.18 -17.84 -5.19
C LYS A 38 4.24 -16.73 -6.22
N LEU A 39 3.56 -16.98 -7.34
CA LEU A 39 3.36 -16.02 -8.41
C LEU A 39 2.10 -15.19 -8.14
N THR A 40 2.13 -13.91 -8.47
CA THR A 40 0.94 -13.06 -8.55
C THR A 40 0.71 -12.68 -10.01
N CYS A 41 -0.49 -12.96 -10.52
CA CYS A 41 -0.86 -12.58 -11.89
C CYS A 41 -1.11 -11.07 -12.01
N LEU A 42 -1.03 -10.56 -13.24
CA LEU A 42 -1.23 -9.14 -13.54
C LEU A 42 -2.54 -8.57 -12.99
N SER A 43 -3.65 -9.29 -13.13
CA SER A 43 -4.96 -8.81 -12.67
C SER A 43 -5.04 -8.64 -11.15
N CYS A 44 -4.39 -9.53 -10.39
CA CYS A 44 -4.25 -9.37 -8.95
C CYS A 44 -3.32 -8.21 -8.60
N ILE A 45 -2.20 -8.05 -9.31
CA ILE A 45 -1.28 -6.92 -9.10
C ILE A 45 -1.99 -5.59 -9.32
N GLN A 46 -2.76 -5.46 -10.39
CA GLN A 46 -3.52 -4.23 -10.69
C GLN A 46 -4.49 -3.88 -9.55
N LYS A 47 -5.28 -4.86 -9.08
CA LYS A 47 -6.19 -4.64 -7.94
C LYS A 47 -5.43 -4.24 -6.67
N MET A 48 -4.29 -4.88 -6.41
CA MET A 48 -3.47 -4.54 -5.24
C MET A 48 -2.87 -3.14 -5.35
N ILE A 49 -2.44 -2.71 -6.54
CA ILE A 49 -1.97 -1.34 -6.80
C ILE A 49 -3.11 -0.33 -6.62
N GLU A 50 -4.31 -0.63 -7.11
CA GLU A 50 -5.49 0.24 -6.92
C GLU A 50 -5.83 0.41 -5.44
N VAL A 51 -5.85 -0.69 -4.68
CA VAL A 51 -6.04 -0.65 -3.22
C VAL A 51 -4.92 0.17 -2.57
N MET A 52 -3.67 -0.04 -2.99
CA MET A 52 -2.53 0.73 -2.50
C MET A 52 -2.70 2.23 -2.76
N PHE A 53 -3.17 2.64 -3.93
CA PHE A 53 -3.44 4.06 -4.19
C PHE A 53 -4.64 4.62 -3.45
N SER A 54 -5.63 3.79 -3.12
CA SER A 54 -6.80 4.22 -2.35
C SER A 54 -6.47 4.50 -0.88
N GLN A 55 -5.54 3.74 -0.30
CA GLN A 55 -5.18 3.77 1.11
C GLN A 55 -3.66 3.53 1.26
N PRO A 56 -2.81 4.45 0.78
CA PRO A 56 -1.38 4.21 0.64
C PRO A 56 -0.69 4.07 2.00
N THR A 57 -1.13 4.79 3.03
CA THR A 57 -0.62 4.65 4.41
C THR A 57 -0.78 3.25 4.99
N LEU A 58 -1.84 2.52 4.60
CA LEU A 58 -2.14 1.17 5.11
C LEU A 58 -1.54 0.05 4.25
N ASN A 59 -1.34 0.31 2.97
CA ASN A 59 -0.99 -0.70 1.97
C ASN A 59 0.44 -0.55 1.42
N TYR A 60 1.15 0.51 1.82
CA TYR A 60 2.58 0.67 1.56
C TYR A 60 3.42 0.10 2.72
N PRO A 61 4.53 -0.62 2.46
CA PRO A 61 5.02 -1.06 1.16
C PRO A 61 4.19 -2.20 0.54
N PHE A 62 4.30 -2.40 -0.77
CA PHE A 62 3.61 -3.49 -1.47
C PHE A 62 4.02 -4.87 -0.93
N LYS A 63 3.03 -5.69 -0.58
CA LYS A 63 3.21 -7.02 0.03
C LYS A 63 2.72 -8.12 -0.91
N CYS A 64 3.31 -9.31 -0.81
CA CYS A 64 2.84 -10.50 -1.51
C CYS A 64 1.44 -10.87 -0.99
N GLY A 65 0.46 -11.06 -1.86
CA GLY A 65 -0.89 -11.39 -1.42
C GLY A 65 -1.05 -12.79 -0.83
N SER A 66 -0.05 -13.68 -0.99
CA SER A 66 -0.09 -15.03 -0.42
C SER A 66 0.55 -15.13 0.96
N CYS A 67 1.73 -14.52 1.18
CA CYS A 67 2.47 -14.64 2.43
C CYS A 67 2.67 -13.31 3.19
N LEU A 68 2.16 -12.20 2.63
CA LEU A 68 2.25 -10.84 3.18
C LEU A 68 3.67 -10.29 3.37
N GLN A 69 4.69 -10.99 2.88
CA GLN A 69 6.07 -10.47 2.86
C GLN A 69 6.21 -9.32 1.86
N ILE A 70 7.10 -8.37 2.19
CA ILE A 70 7.36 -7.21 1.35
C ILE A 70 7.94 -7.68 0.01
N VAL A 71 7.38 -7.19 -1.08
CA VAL A 71 7.90 -7.43 -2.44
C VAL A 71 8.98 -6.40 -2.74
N ASP A 72 9.97 -6.76 -3.55
CA ASP A 72 10.95 -5.81 -4.07
C ASP A 72 10.25 -4.64 -4.78
N GLN A 73 10.41 -3.44 -4.23
CA GLN A 73 9.74 -2.24 -4.71
C GLN A 73 10.20 -1.84 -6.12
N ARG A 74 11.37 -2.29 -6.58
CA ARG A 74 11.85 -2.05 -7.96
C ARG A 74 10.93 -2.72 -8.98
N ILE A 75 10.49 -3.95 -8.70
CA ILE A 75 9.56 -4.69 -9.56
C ILE A 75 8.22 -3.94 -9.66
N ILE A 76 7.72 -3.46 -8.52
CA ILE A 76 6.45 -2.72 -8.45
C ILE A 76 6.57 -1.39 -9.21
N HIS A 77 7.68 -0.68 -9.07
CA HIS A 77 7.95 0.55 -9.80
C HIS A 77 7.95 0.33 -11.32
N GLU A 78 8.60 -0.72 -11.82
CA GLU A 78 8.60 -1.06 -13.25
C GLU A 78 7.19 -1.34 -13.77
N ILE A 79 6.37 -2.08 -13.01
CA ILE A 79 4.98 -2.37 -13.37
C ILE A 79 4.17 -1.07 -13.46
N ILE A 80 4.34 -0.17 -12.50
CA ILE A 80 3.64 1.12 -12.46
C ILE A 80 4.03 2.01 -13.65
N VAL A 81 5.31 2.05 -14.01
CA VAL A 81 5.80 2.76 -15.20
C VAL A 81 5.18 2.18 -16.47
N LYS A 82 5.21 0.84 -16.63
CA LYS A 82 4.58 0.16 -17.77
C LYS A 82 3.07 0.46 -17.86
N GLN A 83 2.38 0.55 -16.73
CA GLN A 83 0.95 0.86 -16.66
C GLN A 83 0.62 2.36 -16.79
N ARG A 84 1.61 3.24 -16.98
CA ARG A 84 1.44 4.71 -17.05
C ARG A 84 0.75 5.31 -15.81
N GLN A 85 0.99 4.71 -14.64
CA GLN A 85 0.43 5.19 -13.36
C GLN A 85 1.46 5.94 -12.51
N TYR A 86 2.58 6.35 -13.12
CA TYR A 86 3.70 6.98 -12.42
C TYR A 86 3.31 8.26 -11.66
N GLU A 87 2.46 9.11 -12.23
CA GLU A 87 2.01 10.34 -11.56
C GLU A 87 1.26 10.04 -10.25
N LYS A 88 0.35 9.05 -10.26
CA LYS A 88 -0.36 8.61 -9.06
C LYS A 88 0.59 8.01 -8.03
N TYR A 89 1.57 7.24 -8.49
CA TYR A 89 2.59 6.68 -7.61
C TYR A 89 3.44 7.76 -6.93
N VAL A 90 3.89 8.75 -7.69
CA VAL A 90 4.64 9.88 -7.14
C VAL A 90 3.79 10.66 -6.13
N ALA A 91 2.52 10.94 -6.45
CA ALA A 91 1.64 11.69 -5.56
C ALA A 91 1.29 10.93 -4.27
N CYS A 92 1.04 9.62 -4.33
CA CYS A 92 0.51 8.85 -3.20
C CYS A 92 1.58 8.09 -2.40
N ILE A 93 2.66 7.64 -3.03
CA ILE A 93 3.62 6.69 -2.42
C ILE A 93 4.96 7.36 -2.10
N PHE A 94 5.42 8.28 -2.94
CA PHE A 94 6.71 8.94 -2.73
C PHE A 94 6.82 9.68 -1.39
N PRO A 95 5.77 10.42 -0.93
CA PRO A 95 5.78 11.03 0.40
C PRO A 95 5.99 9.99 1.52
N LEU A 96 5.35 8.82 1.43
CA LEU A 96 5.48 7.74 2.41
C LEU A 96 6.85 7.10 2.42
N TYR A 97 7.50 7.00 1.25
CA TYR A 97 8.87 6.50 1.15
C TYR A 97 9.85 7.45 1.85
N TRP A 98 9.73 8.76 1.60
CA TRP A 98 10.65 9.77 2.15
C TRP A 98 10.40 10.08 3.63
N ALA A 99 9.17 9.92 4.11
CA ALA A 99 8.82 10.17 5.50
C ALA A 99 9.72 9.42 6.49
N LYS A 100 10.25 8.25 6.12
CA LYS A 100 11.12 7.46 7.01
C LYS A 100 12.46 8.13 7.31
N ASP A 101 12.98 8.90 6.36
CA ASP A 101 14.32 9.48 6.44
C ASP A 101 14.28 11.01 6.66
N CYS A 102 13.13 11.65 6.45
CA CYS A 102 13.00 13.10 6.48
C CYS A 102 12.24 13.65 7.70
N LEU A 103 11.54 12.81 8.46
CA LEU A 103 10.81 13.25 9.64
C LEU A 103 11.69 13.23 10.88
N ASP A 104 11.55 14.25 11.72
CA ASP A 104 12.11 14.24 13.06
C ASP A 104 11.40 13.20 13.96
N GLN A 105 12.03 12.82 15.07
CA GLN A 105 11.50 11.77 15.98
C GLN A 105 10.10 12.07 16.54
N ASN A 106 9.74 13.35 16.61
CA ASN A 106 8.44 13.81 17.10
C ASN A 106 7.51 14.24 15.95
N GLU A 107 7.84 13.91 14.70
CA GLU A 107 7.01 14.24 13.54
C GLU A 107 6.31 13.01 12.96
N ILE A 108 5.12 13.23 12.42
CA ILE A 108 4.37 12.22 11.65
C ILE A 108 3.92 12.81 10.32
N LEU A 109 3.99 12.00 9.27
CA LEU A 109 3.35 12.31 7.99
C LEU A 109 1.92 11.75 8.02
N ALA A 110 0.92 12.62 8.01
CA ALA A 110 -0.48 12.24 7.93
C ALA A 110 -1.02 12.50 6.52
N GLN A 111 -1.87 11.58 6.03
CA GLN A 111 -2.60 11.75 4.78
C GLN A 111 -4.05 12.11 5.08
N CYS A 112 -4.59 13.07 4.32
CA CYS A 112 -6.02 13.32 4.33
C CYS A 112 -6.80 12.08 3.82
N PRO A 113 -7.83 11.58 4.52
CA PRO A 113 -8.61 10.43 4.04
C PRO A 113 -9.52 10.77 2.85
N PHE A 114 -9.65 12.05 2.49
CA PHE A 114 -10.54 12.52 1.43
C PHE A 114 -9.82 13.02 0.18
N CYS A 115 -8.50 13.20 0.22
CA CYS A 115 -7.72 13.64 -0.94
C CYS A 115 -6.25 13.21 -0.81
N PRO A 116 -5.47 13.23 -1.90
CA PRO A 116 -4.06 12.81 -1.87
C PRO A 116 -3.09 13.74 -1.11
N TYR A 117 -3.58 14.73 -0.37
CA TYR A 117 -2.74 15.70 0.33
C TYR A 117 -2.13 15.10 1.59
N PHE A 118 -0.86 15.40 1.82
CA PHE A 118 -0.08 15.00 2.98
C PHE A 118 0.38 16.24 3.75
N GLU A 119 0.51 16.08 5.07
CA GLU A 119 0.96 17.12 5.96
C GLU A 119 1.80 16.52 7.09
N ILE A 120 2.81 17.27 7.52
CA ILE A 120 3.70 16.88 8.61
C ILE A 120 3.21 17.56 9.89
N TYR A 121 3.08 16.77 10.95
CA TYR A 121 2.68 17.26 12.27
C TYR A 121 3.71 16.89 13.31
N THR A 122 3.90 17.77 14.29
CA THR A 122 4.56 17.40 15.53
C THR A 122 3.56 16.73 16.47
N ILE A 123 3.94 15.59 17.05
CA ILE A 123 3.10 14.79 17.96
C ILE A 123 2.64 15.64 19.15
N ASP A 124 3.54 16.49 19.68
CA ASP A 124 3.26 17.34 20.83
C ASP A 124 2.26 18.46 20.54
N ALA A 125 2.12 18.89 19.28
CA ALA A 125 1.19 19.94 18.88
C ALA A 125 -0.20 19.43 18.53
N CYS A 126 -0.41 18.11 18.46
CA CYS A 126 -1.68 17.50 18.08
C CYS A 126 -2.32 16.69 19.23
N PRO A 127 -2.75 17.34 20.33
CA PRO A 127 -3.31 16.64 21.49
C PRO A 127 -4.68 15.96 21.22
N LEU A 128 -5.26 16.11 20.03
CA LEU A 128 -6.68 15.81 19.78
C LEU A 128 -6.96 14.71 18.76
N HIS A 129 -5.97 13.99 18.23
CA HIS A 129 -6.18 12.95 17.20
C HIS A 129 -7.00 13.41 15.99
N PHE A 130 -7.12 14.72 15.75
CA PHE A 130 -7.88 15.29 14.64
C PHE A 130 -6.94 16.03 13.69
N PHE A 131 -7.25 15.89 12.41
CA PHE A 131 -6.51 16.42 11.28
C PHE A 131 -7.45 17.32 10.48
N THR A 132 -7.03 18.55 10.18
CA THR A 132 -7.76 19.43 9.26
C THR A 132 -6.92 19.62 8.01
N CYS A 133 -7.42 19.13 6.88
CA CYS A 133 -6.69 19.16 5.62
C CYS A 133 -6.44 20.59 5.13
N GLN A 134 -5.17 20.98 5.00
CA GLN A 134 -4.79 22.30 4.45
C GLN A 134 -4.86 22.40 2.91
N HIS A 135 -5.27 21.33 2.21
CA HIS A 135 -5.45 21.41 0.76
C HIS A 135 -6.58 22.40 0.40
N PRO A 136 -6.35 23.38 -0.50
CA PRO A 136 -7.30 24.46 -0.77
C PRO A 136 -8.70 24.00 -1.22
N SER A 137 -8.79 22.85 -1.87
CA SER A 137 -10.06 22.27 -2.33
C SER A 137 -10.69 21.26 -1.38
N CYS A 138 -10.00 20.86 -0.31
CA CYS A 138 -10.49 19.84 0.62
C CYS A 138 -11.05 20.47 1.89
N GLY A 139 -10.20 21.09 2.71
CA GLY A 139 -10.59 21.75 3.96
C GLY A 139 -11.26 20.86 5.03
N LYS A 140 -11.40 19.55 4.78
CA LYS A 140 -12.14 18.64 5.67
C LYS A 140 -11.35 18.29 6.92
N LYS A 141 -12.07 18.08 8.01
CA LYS A 141 -11.54 17.56 9.28
C LYS A 141 -11.81 16.06 9.43
N SER A 142 -10.84 15.30 9.93
CA SER A 142 -10.96 13.86 10.18
C SER A 142 -10.23 13.42 11.43
N CYS A 143 -10.64 12.29 12.00
CA CYS A 143 -9.88 11.62 13.04
C CYS A 143 -8.69 10.85 12.43
N LEU A 144 -7.50 11.04 12.97
CA LEU A 144 -6.26 10.33 12.58
C LEU A 144 -6.29 8.84 12.93
N ILE A 145 -7.14 8.43 13.88
CA ILE A 145 -7.28 7.02 14.28
C ILE A 145 -8.28 6.30 13.37
N CYS A 146 -9.53 6.80 13.29
CA CYS A 146 -10.59 6.09 12.57
C CYS A 146 -10.73 6.51 11.11
N LEU A 147 -10.04 7.57 10.66
CA LEU A 147 -10.06 8.10 9.29
C LEU A 147 -11.44 8.58 8.79
N HIS A 148 -12.38 8.82 9.70
CA HIS A 148 -13.71 9.36 9.37
C HIS A 148 -13.75 10.88 9.49
N ALA A 149 -14.70 11.49 8.77
CA ALA A 149 -14.98 12.92 8.85
C ALA A 149 -15.48 13.28 10.25
N VAL A 150 -15.04 14.43 10.75
CA VAL A 150 -15.51 14.97 12.03
C VAL A 150 -16.21 16.29 11.73
N ASP A 151 -17.50 16.35 12.03
CA ASP A 151 -18.26 17.59 12.01
C ASP A 151 -18.02 18.33 13.34
N ASP A 152 -18.03 19.68 13.31
CA ASP A 152 -17.74 20.53 14.48
C ASP A 152 -18.68 20.27 15.68
N THR A 153 -19.82 19.62 15.46
CA THR A 153 -20.79 19.23 16.50
C THR A 153 -20.45 17.93 17.24
N ASN A 154 -19.53 17.11 16.71
CA ASN A 154 -19.24 15.75 17.20
C ASN A 154 -17.90 15.60 17.95
N GLU A 155 -17.14 16.68 18.14
CA GLU A 155 -15.83 16.63 18.81
C GLU A 155 -15.89 16.08 20.24
N SER A 156 -17.01 16.33 20.95
CA SER A 156 -17.23 15.89 22.33
C SER A 156 -17.46 14.38 22.47
N ILE A 157 -17.92 13.70 21.42
CA ILE A 157 -18.22 12.25 21.45
C ILE A 157 -16.94 11.41 21.27
N HIS A 158 -15.94 11.93 20.55
CA HIS A 158 -14.70 11.18 20.33
C HIS A 158 -13.70 11.30 21.49
N GLN A 159 -13.86 12.28 22.39
CA GLN A 159 -13.02 12.42 23.59
C GLN A 159 -13.31 11.38 24.69
N SER A 160 -14.49 10.74 24.66
CA SER A 160 -14.93 9.80 25.71
C SER A 160 -14.48 8.35 25.50
N HIS A 161 -13.82 8.03 24.38
CA HIS A 161 -13.36 6.66 24.05
C HIS A 161 -11.85 6.44 24.25
N THR A 162 -11.13 7.42 24.80
CA THR A 162 -9.65 7.40 24.97
C THR A 162 -9.19 7.48 26.43
N THR A 163 -10.07 7.34 27.41
CA THR A 163 -9.72 7.17 28.84
C THR A 163 -9.63 5.71 29.24
#